data_AF-A0A7C5WYQ9-F1
#
_entry.id   AF-A0A7C5WYQ9-F1
#
_cell.length_a   1.000
_cell.length_b   1.000
_cell.length_c   1.000
_cell.angle_alpha   90.00
_cell.angle_beta   90.00
_cell.angle_gamma   90.00
#
_symmetry.space_group_name_H-M   'P 1'
#
loop_
_entity.id
_entity.type
_entity.pdbx_description
1 polymer ?
#
loop_
_entity_poly.entity_id
_entity_poly.type
_entity_poly.pdbx_seq_one_letter_code
_entity_poly.pdbx_strand_id
1 'polypeptide(L)'
;MNEHLSQDEIDTLLNGVDSGAVDTEPDRLAEDGEAITYDLGSQDRIIRGRMPTLDMVNERFTRYMRISMYNMLRRTTEVAVSGVKIVKFSEYVRGLFMPTSLNLININPLRGTGL
;
A
#
# COMPACT_ATOMS: atom_id res chain seq x y z
N MET A 1 10.45 5.96 -4.23
CA MET A 1 11.39 7.08 -4.10
C MET A 1 12.38 6.67 -3.04
N ASN A 2 13.67 6.83 -3.30
CA ASN A 2 14.73 6.23 -2.51
C ASN A 2 14.62 6.58 -1.03
N GLU A 3 14.46 5.56 -0.20
CA GLU A 3 14.68 5.64 1.24
C GLU A 3 16.20 5.53 1.46
N HIS A 4 16.92 6.59 1.10
CA HIS A 4 18.30 6.75 1.54
C HIS A 4 18.22 7.33 2.94
N LEU A 5 18.37 6.45 3.94
CA LEU A 5 18.63 6.85 5.31
C LEU A 5 19.79 7.84 5.31
N SER A 6 19.63 8.94 6.02
CA SER A 6 20.73 9.87 6.26
C SER A 6 21.84 9.16 7.04
N GLN A 7 23.09 9.62 6.88
CA GLN A 7 24.23 8.98 7.55
C GLN A 7 24.08 8.94 9.08
N ASP A 8 23.42 9.95 9.65
CA ASP A 8 23.11 10.02 11.08
C ASP A 8 22.10 8.95 11.52
N GLU A 9 21.13 8.61 10.66
CA GLU A 9 20.19 7.51 10.89
C GLU A 9 20.88 6.16 10.77
N ILE A 10 21.81 6.01 9.81
CA ILE A 10 22.64 4.80 9.67
C ILE A 10 23.48 4.60 10.94
N ASP A 11 24.16 5.65 11.42
CA ASP A 11 25.01 5.57 12.60
C ASP A 11 24.21 5.32 13.88
N THR A 12 22.99 5.87 13.97
CA THR A 12 22.08 5.58 15.09
C THR A 12 21.63 4.12 15.07
N LEU A 13 21.31 3.57 13.89
CA LEU A 13 20.95 2.16 13.73
C LEU A 13 22.15 1.23 14.00
N LEU A 14 23.35 1.58 13.52
CA LEU A 14 24.56 0.80 13.74
C LEU A 14 24.90 0.73 15.24
N ASN A 15 24.84 1.88 15.93
CA ASN A 15 25.05 1.93 17.38
C ASN A 15 23.94 1.20 18.15
N GLY A 16 22.69 1.24 17.67
CA GLY A 16 21.58 0.48 18.26
C GLY A 16 21.76 -1.03 18.15
N VAL A 17 22.34 -1.52 17.04
CA VAL A 17 22.68 -2.93 16.84
C VAL A 17 23.88 -3.34 17.70
N ASP A 18 24.95 -2.53 17.73
CA ASP A 18 26.18 -2.85 18.46
C ASP A 18 26.00 -2.75 19.99
N SER A 19 25.09 -1.88 20.46
CA SER A 19 24.72 -1.77 21.87
C SER A 19 23.72 -2.83 22.35
N GLY A 20 23.24 -3.71 21.46
CA GLY A 20 22.21 -4.71 21.76
C GLY A 20 20.84 -4.12 22.08
N ALA A 21 20.61 -2.85 21.76
CA ALA A 21 19.30 -2.20 21.92
C ALA A 21 18.30 -2.63 20.84
N VAL A 22 18.80 -3.20 19.74
CA VAL A 22 18.00 -3.82 18.68
C VAL A 22 18.11 -5.33 18.81
N ASP A 23 16.98 -6.00 18.96
CA ASP A 23 16.93 -7.46 19.06
C ASP A 23 17.29 -8.08 17.70
N THR A 24 18.51 -8.60 17.60
CA THR A 24 19.06 -9.24 16.38
C THR A 24 19.02 -10.76 16.45
N GLU A 25 18.48 -11.34 17.53
CA GLU A 25 18.27 -12.77 17.59
C GLU A 25 17.20 -13.14 16.54
N PRO A 26 17.45 -14.13 15.65
CA PRO A 26 16.37 -14.70 14.86
C PRO A 26 15.31 -15.22 15.83
N ASP A 27 14.03 -14.87 15.61
CA ASP A 27 12.90 -15.36 16.41
C ASP A 27 13.14 -16.82 16.79
N ARG A 28 13.44 -17.07 18.07
CA ARG A 28 13.71 -18.42 18.56
C ARG A 28 12.47 -19.23 18.24
N LEU A 29 12.61 -20.20 17.32
CA LEU A 29 11.61 -21.23 17.12
C LEU A 29 11.38 -21.85 18.50
N ALA A 30 10.19 -21.62 19.08
CA ALA A 30 9.92 -22.01 20.45
C ALA A 30 10.23 -23.50 20.66
N GLU A 31 10.81 -23.81 21.82
CA GLU A 31 11.00 -25.19 22.22
C GLU A 31 9.64 -25.89 22.39
N ASP A 32 9.64 -27.20 22.16
CA ASP A 32 8.43 -28.02 22.08
C ASP A 32 7.62 -27.90 23.40
N GLY A 33 6.49 -27.18 23.35
CA GLY A 33 5.61 -26.95 24.51
C GLY A 33 5.51 -25.51 25.02
N GLU A 34 6.28 -24.56 24.48
CA GLU A 34 6.20 -23.15 24.88
C GLU A 34 5.21 -22.34 24.01
N ALA A 35 4.31 -21.58 24.65
CA ALA A 35 3.31 -20.79 23.94
C ALA A 35 3.91 -19.51 23.34
N ILE A 36 3.95 -19.42 22.01
CA ILE A 36 4.38 -18.22 21.31
C ILE A 36 3.26 -17.19 21.32
N THR A 37 3.57 -15.97 21.73
CA THR A 37 2.64 -14.84 21.60
C THR A 37 2.46 -14.51 20.13
N TYR A 38 1.32 -14.90 19.56
CA TYR A 38 1.02 -14.70 18.15
C TYR A 38 0.16 -13.44 17.94
N ASP A 39 0.73 -12.41 17.31
CA ASP A 39 -0.02 -11.21 16.94
C ASP A 39 -0.79 -11.43 15.62
N LEU A 40 -2.09 -11.68 15.75
CA LEU A 40 -3.02 -11.83 14.62
C LEU A 40 -3.19 -10.54 13.80
N GLY A 41 -2.79 -9.37 14.31
CA GLY A 41 -2.85 -8.09 13.62
C GLY A 41 -1.67 -7.81 12.68
N SER A 42 -0.58 -8.57 12.84
CA SER A 42 0.66 -8.41 12.04
C SER A 42 0.67 -9.22 10.74
N GLN A 43 -0.38 -10.01 10.47
CA GLN A 43 -0.53 -10.68 9.18
C GLN A 43 -0.80 -9.64 8.09
N ASP A 44 0.27 -9.04 7.56
CA ASP A 44 0.23 -8.46 6.24
C ASP A 44 -0.25 -9.55 5.30
N ARG A 45 -1.47 -9.39 4.78
CA ARG A 45 -1.96 -10.22 3.69
C ARG A 45 -1.19 -9.78 2.45
N ILE A 46 0.09 -10.15 2.39
CA ILE A 46 0.96 -9.85 1.27
C ILE A 46 0.49 -10.74 0.13
N ILE A 47 -0.41 -10.21 -0.70
CA ILE A 47 -0.66 -10.80 -2.02
C ILE A 47 0.63 -10.51 -2.81
N ARG A 48 1.58 -11.44 -2.71
CA ARG A 48 2.82 -11.43 -3.50
C ARG A 48 2.46 -11.81 -4.93
N GLY A 49 2.02 -10.84 -5.74
CA GLY A 49 1.68 -11.08 -7.13
C GLY A 49 1.05 -9.86 -7.82
N ARG A 50 1.19 -9.80 -9.15
CA ARG A 50 0.45 -8.83 -9.97
C ARG A 50 -1.04 -9.19 -9.96
N MET A 51 -1.92 -8.21 -10.09
CA MET A 51 -3.37 -8.42 -10.22
C MET A 51 -3.82 -8.17 -11.67
N PRO A 52 -3.50 -9.07 -12.62
CA PRO A 52 -3.72 -8.83 -14.04
C PRO A 52 -5.18 -8.56 -14.38
N THR A 53 -6.12 -9.23 -13.71
CA THR A 53 -7.56 -8.96 -13.92
C THR A 53 -7.96 -7.57 -13.46
N LEU A 54 -7.37 -7.07 -12.36
CA LEU A 54 -7.65 -5.72 -11.88
C LEU A 54 -7.01 -4.66 -12.79
N ASP A 55 -5.81 -4.95 -13.32
CA ASP A 55 -5.18 -4.11 -14.35
C ASP A 55 -6.09 -4.00 -15.59
N MET A 56 -6.64 -5.13 -16.08
CA MET A 56 -7.58 -5.16 -17.20
C MET A 56 -8.87 -4.37 -16.91
N VAL A 57 -9.42 -4.49 -15.69
CA VAL A 57 -10.61 -3.73 -15.27
C VAL A 57 -10.31 -2.23 -15.27
N ASN A 58 -9.16 -1.81 -14.73
CA ASN A 58 -8.75 -0.40 -14.69
C ASN A 58 -8.48 0.17 -16.08
N GLU A 59 -7.91 -0.61 -17.00
CA GLU A 59 -7.72 -0.21 -18.39
C GLU A 59 -9.08 0.05 -19.08
N ARG A 60 -10.04 -0.86 -18.88
CA ARG A 60 -11.40 -0.70 -19.39
C ARG A 60 -12.11 0.51 -18.78
N PHE A 61 -12.00 0.70 -17.46
CA PHE A 61 -12.55 1.86 -16.76
C PHE A 61 -12.00 3.17 -17.35
N THR A 62 -10.68 3.25 -17.55
CA THR A 62 -10.01 4.43 -18.09
C THR A 62 -10.50 4.78 -19.50
N ARG A 63 -10.76 3.77 -20.33
CA ARG A 63 -11.34 3.98 -21.67
C ARG A 63 -12.71 4.65 -21.60
N TYR A 64 -13.59 4.20 -20.70
CA TYR A 64 -14.91 4.82 -20.51
C TYR A 64 -14.82 6.20 -19.84
N MET A 65 -13.91 6.37 -18.87
CA MET A 65 -13.71 7.65 -18.19
C MET A 65 -13.30 8.74 -19.17
N ARG A 66 -12.40 8.43 -20.11
CA ARG A 66 -11.98 9.37 -21.16
C ARG A 66 -13.15 9.83 -22.01
N ILE A 67 -14.02 8.91 -22.42
CA ILE A 67 -15.23 9.22 -23.20
C ILE A 67 -16.19 10.10 -22.38
N SER A 68 -16.40 9.76 -21.11
CA SER A 68 -17.24 10.53 -20.19
C SER A 68 -16.73 11.97 -20.01
N MET A 69 -15.43 12.13 -19.72
CA MET A 69 -14.81 13.43 -19.56
C MET A 69 -14.84 14.26 -20.85
N TYR A 70 -14.62 13.63 -22.01
CA TYR A 70 -14.75 14.32 -23.29
C TYR A 70 -16.17 14.85 -23.51
N ASN A 71 -17.20 14.04 -23.21
CA ASN A 71 -18.58 14.45 -23.34
C ASN A 71 -18.95 15.59 -22.38
N MET A 72 -18.39 15.59 -21.18
CA MET A 72 -18.62 16.62 -20.17
C MET A 72 -17.87 17.93 -20.48
N LEU A 73 -16.57 17.84 -20.79
CA LEU A 73 -15.68 19.00 -20.93
C LEU A 73 -15.58 19.52 -22.36
N ARG A 74 -16.02 18.73 -23.36
CA ARG A 74 -15.85 18.99 -24.80
C ARG A 74 -14.38 19.20 -25.20
N ARG A 75 -13.46 18.53 -24.50
CA ARG A 75 -12.01 18.56 -24.76
C ARG A 75 -11.41 17.17 -24.64
N THR A 76 -10.43 16.88 -25.46
CA THR A 76 -9.66 15.63 -25.38
C THR A 76 -8.91 15.58 -24.05
N THR A 77 -9.09 14.49 -23.31
CA THR A 77 -8.41 14.24 -22.04
C THR A 77 -7.47 13.06 -22.18
N GLU A 78 -6.26 13.21 -21.65
CA GLU A 78 -5.31 12.10 -21.53
C GLU A 78 -5.45 11.49 -20.15
N VAL A 79 -5.72 10.19 -20.12
CA VAL A 79 -5.85 9.40 -18.89
C VAL A 79 -5.04 8.14 -19.09
N ALA A 80 -4.13 7.87 -18.16
CA ALA A 80 -3.26 6.70 -18.16
C ALA A 80 -3.43 5.92 -16.85
N VAL A 81 -3.34 4.60 -16.93
CA VAL A 81 -3.38 3.70 -15.78
C VAL A 81 -1.95 3.42 -15.33
N SER A 82 -1.69 3.58 -14.03
CA SER A 82 -0.49 3.03 -13.39
C SER A 82 -0.80 1.63 -12.88
N GLY A 83 0.20 0.76 -12.84
CA GLY A 83 0.03 -0.62 -12.35
C GLY A 83 -0.51 -0.66 -10.92
N VAL A 84 -1.36 -1.64 -10.64
CA VAL A 84 -1.95 -1.82 -9.31
C VAL A 84 -0.86 -2.08 -8.28
N LYS A 85 -0.98 -1.38 -7.13
CA LYS A 85 -0.12 -1.57 -5.96
C LYS A 85 -0.98 -1.85 -4.74
N ILE A 86 -0.45 -2.67 -3.85
CA ILE A 86 -1.04 -2.96 -2.56
C ILE A 86 -0.30 -2.10 -1.54
N VAL A 87 -1.03 -1.25 -0.84
CA VAL A 87 -0.50 -0.33 0.17
C VAL A 87 -1.39 -0.40 1.41
N LYS A 88 -0.81 -0.19 2.59
CA LYS A 88 -1.61 -0.07 3.82
C LYS A 88 -2.47 1.18 3.73
N PHE A 89 -3.69 1.11 4.23
CA PHE A 89 -4.58 2.27 4.21
C PHE A 89 -3.99 3.47 4.97
N SER A 90 -3.36 3.21 6.12
CA SER A 90 -2.67 4.23 6.91
C SER A 90 -1.52 4.90 6.15
N GLU A 91 -0.78 4.15 5.34
CA GLU A 91 0.29 4.67 4.47
C GLU A 91 -0.30 5.51 3.34
N TYR A 92 -1.37 5.02 2.69
CA TYR A 92 -2.07 5.74 1.63
C TYR A 92 -2.56 7.12 2.10
N VAL A 93 -3.21 7.19 3.26
CA VAL A 93 -3.74 8.45 3.82
C VAL A 93 -2.61 9.43 4.17
N ARG A 94 -1.49 8.94 4.72
CA ARG A 94 -0.30 9.78 5.01
C ARG A 94 0.34 10.36 3.76
N GLY A 95 0.17 9.71 2.60
CA GLY A 95 0.70 10.17 1.32
C GLY A 95 -0.15 11.20 0.58
N LEU A 96 -1.33 11.57 1.09
CA LEU A 96 -2.23 12.52 0.42
C LEU A 96 -1.77 13.97 0.61
N PHE A 97 -1.74 14.73 -0.50
CA PHE A 97 -1.51 16.18 -0.44
C PHE A 97 -2.71 16.91 0.15
N MET A 98 -2.50 18.06 0.80
CA MET A 98 -3.58 18.89 1.33
C MET A 98 -3.70 20.22 0.55
N PRO A 99 -4.89 20.57 0.05
CA PRO A 99 -6.16 19.83 0.12
C PRO A 99 -6.25 18.68 -0.91
N THR A 100 -7.00 17.63 -0.58
CA THR A 100 -7.33 16.52 -1.50
C THR A 100 -8.84 16.33 -1.61
N SER A 101 -9.33 15.98 -2.80
CA SER A 101 -10.72 15.59 -3.02
C SER A 101 -10.86 14.09 -2.87
N LEU A 102 -11.47 13.65 -1.77
CA LEU A 102 -11.63 12.24 -1.42
C LEU A 102 -13.11 11.85 -1.48
N ASN A 103 -13.43 10.78 -2.20
CA ASN A 103 -14.81 10.34 -2.42
C ASN A 103 -14.99 8.91 -1.91
N LEU A 104 -16.05 8.65 -1.14
CA LEU A 104 -16.40 7.32 -0.69
C LEU A 104 -17.36 6.65 -1.69
N ILE A 105 -17.05 5.43 -2.10
CA ILE A 105 -17.87 4.67 -3.05
C ILE A 105 -18.27 3.31 -2.48
N ASN A 106 -19.48 2.86 -2.81
CA ASN A 106 -19.93 1.51 -2.56
C ASN A 106 -20.32 0.85 -3.88
N ILE A 107 -19.86 -0.38 -4.11
CA ILE A 107 -20.06 -1.10 -5.37
C ILE A 107 -20.82 -2.38 -5.08
N ASN A 108 -22.12 -2.43 -5.37
CA ASN A 108 -22.89 -3.67 -5.24
C ASN A 108 -22.43 -4.70 -6.29
N PRO A 109 -22.28 -6.00 -5.96
CA PRO A 109 -22.57 -6.65 -4.67
C PRO A 109 -21.34 -6.77 -3.74
N LEU A 110 -20.26 -6.04 -4.01
CA LEU A 110 -19.04 -6.10 -3.20
C LEU A 110 -19.31 -5.53 -1.81
N ARG A 111 -18.74 -6.18 -0.80
CA ARG A 111 -18.85 -5.75 0.59
C ARG A 111 -17.79 -4.69 0.89
N GLY A 112 -18.19 -3.66 1.62
CA GLY A 112 -17.29 -2.61 2.13
C GLY A 112 -17.46 -1.29 1.39
N THR A 113 -16.53 -0.36 1.66
CA THR A 113 -16.50 0.98 1.05
C THR A 113 -15.12 1.20 0.46
N GLY A 114 -15.09 1.65 -0.79
CA GLY A 114 -13.89 2.09 -1.48
C GLY A 114 -13.69 3.59 -1.40
N LEU A 115 -12.51 4.02 -1.84
CA LEU A 115 -12.08 5.41 -1.95
C LEU A 115 -11.64 5.71 -3.39
#